data_AF-A0A961D230-F1
#
_entry.id   AF-A0A961D230-F1
#
_cell.length_a   1.000
_cell.length_b   1.000
_cell.length_c   1.000
_cell.angle_alpha   90.00
_cell.angle_beta   90.00
_cell.angle_gamma   90.00
#
_symmetry.space_group_name_H-M   'P 1'
#
loop_
_entity.id
_entity.type
_entity.pdbx_description
1 polymer ?
#
loop_
_entity_poly.entity_id
_entity_poly.type
_entity_poly.pdbx_seq_one_letter_code
_entity_poly.pdbx_strand_id
1 'polypeptide(L)'
;MRPAGRGDPLMWLEALAVDDFGHLHDWELDGLGPGTNVVLGPNESGKTTLLHFISWLLFGFPHGNHQDVRRYRPASGSFGGRIRLGQADADGSPRRWILERHYGEEQPVLSDPDGVTAAPGTLSGLIGSAGLELFRSVFAITTDELAGFETLDTDEVREHIYAAGVVGGSRSARSAIDALRARRRELLGPRSGRIRELHRELERCEESLRAAVAEARELPRLRERVRELAAAVRAADERRSQLTVRRDHLVKLIDTWPLWVEAR
;
A
#
# COMPACT_ATOMS: atom_id res chain seq x y z
N MET A 1 -6.39 -20.62 38.02
CA MET A 1 -7.85 -20.47 37.84
C MET A 1 -8.07 -19.70 36.53
N ARG A 2 -8.23 -20.41 35.40
CA ARG A 2 -8.53 -19.78 34.10
C ARG A 2 -10.02 -19.39 34.09
N PRO A 3 -10.41 -18.21 33.57
CA PRO A 3 -11.81 -17.87 33.43
C PRO A 3 -12.44 -18.76 32.36
N ALA A 4 -13.67 -19.20 32.63
CA ALA A 4 -14.49 -19.97 31.70
C ALA A 4 -14.87 -19.12 30.49
N GLY A 5 -14.01 -19.13 29.47
CA GLY A 5 -14.37 -18.75 28.10
C GLY A 5 -15.05 -19.94 27.44
N ARG A 6 -16.14 -19.66 26.72
CA ARG A 6 -16.83 -20.54 25.75
C ARG A 6 -15.83 -21.53 25.15
N GLY A 7 -15.99 -22.83 25.45
CA GLY A 7 -14.95 -23.84 25.21
C GLY A 7 -14.70 -24.05 23.72
N ASP A 8 -13.71 -23.35 23.19
CA ASP A 8 -13.14 -23.69 21.90
C ASP A 8 -12.61 -25.13 21.99
N PRO A 9 -12.85 -25.98 20.97
CA PRO A 9 -12.43 -27.37 20.98
C PRO A 9 -10.92 -27.45 21.20
N LEU A 10 -10.49 -28.27 22.16
CA LEU A 10 -9.08 -28.46 22.44
C LEU A 10 -8.48 -29.37 21.37
N MET A 11 -7.46 -28.90 20.66
CA MET A 11 -6.77 -29.67 19.64
C MET A 11 -5.31 -29.93 20.04
N TRP A 12 -4.80 -31.12 19.74
CA TRP A 12 -3.40 -31.50 19.98
C TRP A 12 -2.85 -32.43 18.90
N LEU A 13 -1.53 -32.49 18.80
CA LEU A 13 -0.82 -33.50 18.01
C LEU A 13 -0.81 -34.82 18.79
N GLU A 14 -1.23 -35.92 18.19
CA GLU A 14 -1.10 -37.27 18.77
C GLU A 14 0.15 -37.98 18.25
N ALA A 15 0.42 -37.84 16.96
CA ALA A 15 1.57 -38.46 16.32
C ALA A 15 1.99 -37.77 15.02
N LEU A 16 3.21 -38.06 14.59
CA LEU A 16 3.85 -37.59 13.37
C LEU A 16 4.47 -38.79 12.68
N ALA A 17 4.29 -38.90 11.37
CA ALA A 17 5.06 -39.82 10.53
C ALA A 17 5.65 -39.03 9.36
N VAL A 18 6.96 -39.15 9.18
CA VAL A 18 7.75 -38.49 8.16
C VAL A 18 8.14 -39.55 7.15
N ASP A 19 7.72 -39.39 5.90
CA ASP A 19 8.15 -40.29 4.83
C ASP A 19 9.57 -39.90 4.40
N ASP A 20 9.72 -38.66 3.93
CA ASP A 20 11.01 -38.04 3.63
C ASP A 20 10.98 -36.53 3.92
N PHE A 21 11.88 -36.03 4.78
CA PHE A 21 12.07 -34.60 5.03
C PHE A 21 13.47 -34.27 5.58
N GLY A 22 14.31 -33.67 4.75
CA GLY A 22 15.70 -33.37 5.10
C GLY A 22 16.49 -34.65 5.35
N HIS A 23 16.97 -34.83 6.58
CA HIS A 23 17.68 -36.03 7.03
C HIS A 23 16.77 -37.05 7.73
N LEU A 24 15.47 -36.75 7.88
CA LEU A 24 14.48 -37.65 8.45
C LEU A 24 13.88 -38.50 7.31
N HIS A 25 13.96 -39.81 7.45
CA HIS A 25 13.43 -40.79 6.50
C HIS A 25 12.74 -41.90 7.28
N ASP A 26 11.51 -42.23 6.89
CA ASP A 26 10.68 -43.29 7.51
C ASP A 26 10.68 -43.19 9.05
N TRP A 27 10.40 -41.98 9.54
CA TRP A 27 10.54 -41.62 10.96
C TRP A 27 9.18 -41.35 11.59
N GLU A 28 8.92 -41.96 12.75
CA GLU A 28 7.66 -41.80 13.46
C GLU A 28 7.86 -41.31 14.91
N LEU A 29 6.92 -40.49 15.37
CA LEU A 29 6.76 -40.10 16.76
C LEU A 29 5.31 -40.25 17.16
N ASP A 30 5.06 -41.03 18.20
CA ASP A 30 3.74 -41.26 18.77
C ASP A 30 3.73 -40.92 20.26
N GLY A 31 2.54 -40.91 20.87
CA GLY A 31 2.35 -40.67 22.30
C GLY A 31 2.40 -39.19 22.68
N LEU A 32 2.19 -38.28 21.72
CA LEU A 32 1.98 -36.87 22.02
C LEU A 32 0.58 -36.67 22.60
N GLY A 33 0.48 -35.79 23.60
CA GLY A 33 -0.76 -35.52 24.32
C GLY A 33 -1.12 -34.04 24.34
N PRO A 34 -2.29 -33.70 24.91
CA PRO A 34 -2.67 -32.31 25.13
C PRO A 34 -1.68 -31.62 26.08
N GLY A 35 -1.36 -30.35 25.79
CA GLY A 35 -0.46 -29.54 26.61
C GLY A 35 1.00 -29.60 26.16
N THR A 36 1.93 -29.60 27.11
CA THR A 36 3.36 -29.52 26.84
C THR A 36 3.96 -30.90 26.59
N ASN A 37 4.53 -31.08 25.39
CA ASN A 37 5.29 -32.27 25.01
C ASN A 37 6.78 -31.92 24.93
N VAL A 38 7.65 -32.75 25.50
CA VAL A 38 9.10 -32.52 25.49
C VAL A 38 9.77 -33.59 24.64
N VAL A 39 10.36 -33.17 23.52
CA VAL A 39 11.13 -34.05 22.63
C VAL A 39 12.62 -33.88 22.94
N LEU A 40 13.23 -34.91 23.52
CA LEU A 40 14.64 -34.91 23.91
C LEU A 40 15.53 -35.57 22.86
N GLY A 41 16.74 -35.05 22.70
CA GLY A 41 17.80 -35.71 21.96
C GLY A 41 19.06 -34.84 21.88
N PRO A 42 20.16 -35.36 21.31
CA PRO A 42 21.36 -34.57 21.06
C PRO A 42 21.12 -33.34 20.16
N ASN A 43 22.08 -32.42 20.11
CA ASN A 43 22.12 -31.44 19.03
C ASN A 43 22.21 -32.17 17.68
N GLU A 44 21.68 -31.57 16.63
CA GLU A 44 21.65 -32.15 15.27
C GLU A 44 20.80 -33.42 15.13
N SER A 45 20.09 -33.86 16.17
CA SER A 45 19.17 -35.01 16.09
C SER A 45 17.94 -34.76 15.21
N GLY A 46 17.79 -33.55 14.65
CA GLY A 46 16.67 -33.19 13.79
C GLY A 46 15.50 -32.48 14.46
N LYS A 47 15.63 -31.97 15.68
CA LYS A 47 14.54 -31.23 16.36
C LYS A 47 14.05 -30.01 15.55
N THR A 48 14.97 -29.19 15.04
CA THR A 48 14.62 -28.06 14.17
C THR A 48 14.00 -28.51 12.86
N THR A 49 14.50 -29.62 12.28
CA THR A 49 13.93 -30.24 11.08
C THR A 49 12.49 -30.71 11.33
N LEU A 50 12.22 -31.33 12.47
CA LEU A 50 10.89 -31.78 12.88
C LEU A 50 9.93 -30.59 13.07
N LEU A 51 10.39 -29.50 13.68
CA LEU A 51 9.60 -28.27 13.83
C LEU A 51 9.20 -27.68 12.46
N HIS A 52 10.13 -27.65 11.51
CA HIS A 52 9.85 -27.19 10.15
C HIS A 52 8.88 -28.13 9.42
N PHE A 53 9.04 -29.44 9.58
CA PHE A 53 8.14 -30.44 9.02
C PHE A 53 6.70 -30.23 9.52
N ILE A 54 6.50 -30.12 10.83
CA ILE A 54 5.19 -29.85 11.45
C ILE A 54 4.59 -28.56 10.86
N SER A 55 5.38 -27.49 10.79
CA SER A 55 4.94 -26.22 10.23
C SER A 55 4.44 -26.36 8.79
N TRP A 56 5.12 -27.15 7.96
CA TRP A 56 4.80 -27.29 6.54
C TRP A 56 3.62 -28.22 6.29
N LEU A 57 3.43 -29.26 7.11
CA LEU A 57 2.22 -30.07 7.02
C LEU A 57 0.98 -29.24 7.40
N LEU A 58 1.05 -28.44 8.47
CA LEU A 58 -0.07 -27.61 8.92
C LEU A 58 -0.41 -26.48 7.95
N PHE A 59 0.59 -25.69 7.55
CA PHE A 59 0.35 -24.43 6.81
C PHE A 59 0.68 -24.51 5.31
N GLY A 60 1.25 -25.61 4.85
CA GLY A 60 1.66 -25.82 3.47
C GLY A 60 3.15 -25.60 3.22
N PHE A 61 3.60 -26.18 2.11
CA PHE A 61 4.97 -26.04 1.63
C PHE A 61 5.17 -24.64 1.01
N PRO A 62 6.34 -24.01 1.19
CA PRO A 62 6.68 -22.80 0.45
C PRO A 62 6.63 -23.05 -1.05
N HIS A 63 6.09 -22.09 -1.79
CA HIS A 63 5.99 -22.20 -3.24
C HIS A 63 7.33 -21.86 -3.93
N GLY A 64 7.59 -22.50 -5.06
CA GLY A 64 8.73 -22.18 -5.92
C GLY A 64 10.07 -22.64 -5.35
N ASN A 65 11.14 -21.94 -5.73
CA ASN A 65 12.52 -22.37 -5.49
C ASN A 65 13.10 -21.81 -4.19
N HIS A 66 12.28 -21.78 -3.13
CA HIS A 66 12.66 -21.23 -1.84
C HIS A 66 13.86 -21.99 -1.26
N GLN A 67 14.80 -21.28 -0.63
CA GLN A 67 16.04 -21.87 -0.10
C GLN A 67 15.75 -22.99 0.90
N ASP A 68 14.74 -22.81 1.75
CA ASP A 68 14.30 -23.85 2.69
C ASP A 68 13.82 -25.13 1.98
N VAL A 69 13.09 -25.01 0.86
CA VAL A 69 12.60 -26.20 0.12
C VAL A 69 13.78 -26.98 -0.43
N ARG A 70 14.82 -26.30 -0.92
CA ARG A 70 16.06 -26.96 -1.36
C ARG A 70 16.80 -27.63 -0.20
N ARG A 71 16.74 -27.07 1.01
CA ARG A 71 17.41 -27.60 2.20
C ARG A 71 16.81 -28.92 2.68
N TYR A 72 15.49 -29.06 2.60
CA TYR A 72 14.77 -30.24 3.11
C TYR A 72 14.35 -31.23 2.02
N ARG A 73 14.57 -30.90 0.74
CA ARG A 73 14.24 -31.82 -0.36
C ARG A 73 15.11 -33.08 -0.27
N PRO A 74 14.51 -34.29 -0.25
CA PRO A 74 15.25 -35.54 -0.26
C PRO A 74 15.94 -35.77 -1.61
N ALA A 75 16.96 -36.64 -1.63
CA ALA A 75 17.70 -37.00 -2.85
C ALA A 75 16.83 -37.77 -3.86
N SER A 76 15.88 -38.57 -3.36
CA SER A 76 14.88 -39.33 -4.11
C SER A 76 13.74 -39.69 -3.16
N GLY A 77 12.48 -39.70 -3.61
CA GLY A 77 11.34 -40.09 -2.77
C GLY A 77 10.24 -39.03 -2.72
N SER A 78 9.20 -39.32 -1.93
CA SER A 78 8.05 -38.44 -1.75
C SER A 78 8.31 -37.48 -0.60
N PHE A 79 8.38 -36.19 -0.89
CA PHE A 79 8.69 -35.17 0.10
C PHE A 79 7.44 -34.81 0.90
N GLY A 80 7.27 -35.34 2.11
CA GLY A 80 6.04 -35.16 2.88
C GLY A 80 5.87 -36.15 4.03
N GLY A 81 4.62 -36.27 4.47
CA GLY A 81 4.21 -37.20 5.51
C GLY A 81 2.89 -36.79 6.13
N ARG A 82 2.69 -37.20 7.38
CA ARG A 82 1.37 -37.12 8.02
C ARG A 82 1.39 -36.83 9.51
N ILE A 83 0.32 -36.18 9.95
CA ILE A 83 0.07 -35.83 11.36
C ILE A 83 -1.25 -36.45 11.79
N ARG A 84 -1.24 -37.13 12.95
CA ARG A 84 -2.47 -37.47 13.67
C ARG A 84 -2.81 -36.38 14.66
N LEU A 85 -4.04 -35.89 14.59
CA LEU A 85 -4.56 -34.81 15.39
C LEU A 85 -5.68 -35.34 16.29
N GLY A 86 -5.60 -35.03 17.57
CA GLY A 86 -6.68 -35.24 18.53
C GLY A 86 -7.47 -33.95 18.72
N GLN A 87 -8.79 -34.07 18.86
CA GLN A 87 -9.70 -32.98 19.15
C GLN A 87 -10.68 -33.41 20.24
N ALA A 88 -10.94 -32.52 21.20
CA ALA A 88 -12.04 -32.67 22.14
C ALA A 88 -13.12 -31.62 21.79
N ASP A 89 -14.29 -32.09 21.38
CA ASP A 89 -15.45 -31.24 21.14
C ASP A 89 -15.98 -30.61 22.44
N ALA A 90 -16.90 -29.65 22.32
CA ALA A 90 -17.49 -28.95 23.46
C ALA A 90 -18.24 -29.87 24.45
N ASP A 91 -18.67 -31.04 23.97
CA ASP A 91 -19.29 -32.12 24.76
C ASP A 91 -18.26 -33.11 25.35
N GLY A 92 -16.97 -32.91 25.07
CA GLY A 92 -15.88 -33.78 25.48
C GLY A 92 -15.68 -35.02 24.58
N SER A 93 -16.45 -35.16 23.50
CA SER A 93 -16.30 -36.28 22.56
C SER A 93 -14.96 -36.20 21.83
N PRO A 94 -14.13 -37.26 21.88
CA PRO A 94 -12.87 -37.27 21.16
C PRO A 94 -13.12 -37.46 19.66
N ARG A 95 -12.55 -36.58 18.85
CA ARG A 95 -12.40 -36.76 17.40
C ARG A 95 -10.93 -36.89 17.06
N ARG A 96 -10.65 -37.66 16.01
CA ARG A 96 -9.33 -37.82 15.45
C ARG A 96 -9.32 -37.44 13.99
N TRP A 97 -8.22 -36.85 13.55
CA TRP A 97 -7.99 -36.52 12.17
C TRP A 97 -6.60 -36.96 11.74
N ILE A 98 -6.46 -37.32 10.48
CA ILE A 98 -5.19 -37.61 9.81
C ILE A 98 -5.01 -36.54 8.75
N LEU A 99 -3.96 -35.75 8.90
CA LEU A 99 -3.55 -34.74 7.92
C LEU A 99 -2.35 -35.28 7.14
N GLU A 100 -2.54 -35.54 5.86
CA GLU A 100 -1.52 -35.97 4.90
C GLU A 100 -1.22 -34.81 3.93
N ARG A 101 0.08 -34.55 3.69
CA ARG A 101 0.50 -33.54 2.71
C ARG A 101 1.85 -33.90 2.12
N HIS A 102 1.91 -33.92 0.79
CA HIS A 102 3.16 -34.05 0.05
C HIS A 102 3.44 -32.81 -0.80
N TYR A 103 4.73 -32.55 -1.01
CA TYR A 103 5.16 -31.46 -1.87
C TYR A 103 4.82 -31.74 -3.33
N GLY A 104 4.23 -30.76 -3.99
CA GLY A 104 3.75 -30.87 -5.37
C GLY A 104 2.27 -31.21 -5.49
N GLU A 105 1.63 -31.60 -4.39
CA GLU A 105 0.17 -31.72 -4.32
C GLU A 105 -0.46 -30.35 -4.04
N GLU A 106 -1.55 -30.05 -4.75
CA GLU A 106 -2.21 -28.74 -4.63
C GLU A 106 -2.99 -28.58 -3.31
N GLN A 107 -3.48 -29.68 -2.73
CA GLN A 107 -4.37 -29.66 -1.57
C GLN A 107 -3.91 -30.71 -0.55
N PRO A 108 -3.90 -30.39 0.76
CA PRO A 108 -3.72 -31.40 1.79
C PRO A 108 -4.92 -32.35 1.84
N VAL A 109 -4.68 -33.59 2.23
CA VAL A 109 -5.74 -34.56 2.52
C VAL A 109 -5.98 -34.58 4.03
N LEU A 110 -7.18 -34.22 4.45
CA LEU A 110 -7.63 -34.38 5.83
C LEU A 110 -8.68 -35.48 5.85
N SER A 111 -8.48 -36.53 6.64
CA SER A 111 -9.40 -37.65 6.78
C SER A 111 -9.64 -38.01 8.24
N ASP A 112 -10.74 -38.71 8.51
CA ASP A 112 -10.94 -39.40 9.78
C ASP A 112 -10.18 -40.75 9.80
N PRO A 113 -10.13 -41.46 10.95
CA PRO A 113 -9.48 -42.77 11.04
C PRO A 113 -10.11 -43.86 10.16
N ASP A 114 -11.36 -43.67 9.72
CA ASP A 114 -12.08 -44.59 8.84
C ASP A 114 -11.78 -44.31 7.35
N GLY A 115 -10.97 -43.28 7.06
CA GLY A 115 -10.52 -42.91 5.72
C GLY A 115 -11.47 -41.97 4.98
N VAL A 116 -12.49 -41.42 5.66
CA VAL A 116 -13.44 -40.46 5.05
C VAL A 116 -12.81 -39.08 5.01
N THR A 117 -12.67 -38.52 3.81
CA THR A 117 -12.13 -37.16 3.61
C THR A 117 -13.06 -36.11 4.22
N ALA A 118 -12.48 -35.18 4.98
CA ALA A 118 -13.16 -34.05 5.59
C ALA A 118 -13.65 -33.04 4.55
N ALA A 119 -14.67 -32.26 4.91
CA ALA A 119 -15.19 -31.20 4.05
C ALA A 119 -14.13 -30.08 3.82
N PRO A 120 -14.16 -29.39 2.66
CA PRO A 120 -13.28 -28.26 2.40
C PRO A 120 -13.37 -27.20 3.50
N GLY A 121 -12.22 -26.68 3.95
CA GLY A 121 -12.13 -25.67 5.02
C GLY A 121 -12.12 -26.22 6.44
N THR A 122 -12.34 -27.52 6.65
CA THR A 122 -12.24 -28.15 7.99
C THR A 122 -10.87 -27.93 8.61
N LEU A 123 -9.78 -28.12 7.83
CA LEU A 123 -8.42 -27.88 8.30
C LEU A 123 -8.21 -26.43 8.78
N SER A 124 -8.72 -25.43 8.05
CA SER A 124 -8.64 -24.02 8.46
C SER A 124 -9.43 -23.73 9.73
N GLY A 125 -10.55 -24.43 9.96
CA GLY A 125 -11.28 -24.37 11.22
C GLY A 125 -10.51 -24.97 12.39
N LEU A 126 -9.73 -26.02 12.13
CA LEU A 126 -8.91 -26.73 13.12
C LEU A 126 -7.67 -25.93 13.55
N ILE A 127 -6.89 -25.41 12.60
CA ILE A 127 -5.66 -24.65 12.88
C ILE A 127 -5.91 -23.16 13.12
N GLY A 128 -7.14 -22.69 12.91
CA GLY A 128 -7.53 -21.29 12.99
C GLY A 128 -6.96 -20.42 11.86
N SER A 129 -6.90 -19.12 12.10
CA SER A 129 -6.47 -18.12 11.10
C SER A 129 -4.96 -17.92 11.03
N ALA A 130 -4.17 -18.76 11.71
CA ALA A 130 -2.72 -18.62 11.71
C ALA A 130 -2.13 -19.07 10.36
N GLY A 131 -1.30 -18.23 9.75
CA GLY A 131 -0.50 -18.60 8.59
C GLY A 131 0.90 -19.09 9.01
N LEU A 132 1.64 -19.68 8.05
CA LEU A 132 3.00 -20.18 8.27
C LEU A 132 3.94 -19.13 8.88
N GLU A 133 3.87 -17.89 8.40
CA GLU A 133 4.70 -16.79 8.90
C GLU A 133 4.36 -16.44 10.35
N LEU A 134 3.08 -16.44 10.71
CA LEU A 134 2.64 -16.18 12.08
C LEU A 134 3.08 -17.32 13.01
N PHE A 135 2.97 -18.56 12.54
CA PHE A 135 3.43 -19.73 13.30
C PHE A 135 4.93 -19.65 13.59
N ARG A 136 5.75 -19.36 12.58
CA ARG A 136 7.21 -19.23 12.73
C ARG A 136 7.59 -18.07 13.66
N SER A 137 6.98 -16.91 13.48
CA SER A 137 7.35 -15.71 14.24
C SER A 137 6.95 -15.74 15.72
N VAL A 138 5.88 -16.45 16.10
CA VAL A 138 5.34 -16.42 17.48
C VAL A 138 5.44 -17.75 18.20
N PHE A 139 5.20 -18.85 17.49
CA PHE A 139 4.96 -20.16 18.11
C PHE A 139 6.13 -21.13 17.98
N ALA A 140 7.08 -20.86 17.08
CA ALA A 140 8.19 -21.75 16.77
C ALA A 140 9.54 -21.06 17.04
N ILE A 141 9.89 -20.90 18.32
CA ILE A 141 11.18 -20.27 18.71
C ILE A 141 12.30 -21.30 18.54
N THR A 142 13.29 -20.97 17.71
CA THR A 142 14.52 -21.75 17.51
C THR A 142 15.71 -21.16 18.25
N THR A 143 16.77 -21.95 18.45
CA THR A 143 18.01 -21.49 19.08
C THR A 143 18.69 -20.37 18.29
N ASP A 144 18.62 -20.42 16.95
CA ASP A 144 19.21 -19.38 16.09
C ASP A 144 18.44 -18.05 16.22
N GLU A 145 17.12 -18.11 16.38
CA GLU A 145 16.30 -16.93 16.67
C GLU A 145 16.61 -16.37 18.05
N LEU A 146 16.79 -17.22 19.08
CA LEU A 146 17.26 -16.83 20.42
C LEU A 146 18.60 -16.10 20.39
N ALA A 147 19.53 -16.52 19.54
CA ALA A 147 20.80 -15.81 19.34
C ALA A 147 20.59 -14.46 18.62
N GLY A 148 19.67 -14.39 17.66
CA GLY A 148 19.27 -13.13 17.01
C GLY A 148 18.61 -12.13 17.98
N PHE A 149 17.86 -12.61 18.98
CA PHE A 149 17.24 -11.78 20.03
C PHE A 149 18.26 -11.02 20.88
N GLU A 150 19.48 -11.54 21.06
CA GLU A 150 20.53 -10.81 21.79
C GLU A 150 21.07 -9.60 21.02
N THR A 151 20.93 -9.60 19.69
CA THR A 151 21.37 -8.50 18.81
C THR A 151 20.27 -7.48 18.47
N LEU A 152 19.00 -7.80 18.71
CA LEU A 152 17.87 -6.94 18.38
C LEU A 152 17.50 -6.04 19.58
N ASP A 153 17.22 -4.76 19.31
CA ASP A 153 16.86 -3.81 20.36
C ASP A 153 15.51 -4.19 20.99
N THR A 154 15.33 -3.92 22.28
CA THR A 154 14.17 -4.41 23.07
C THR A 154 12.83 -3.93 22.48
N ASP A 155 12.84 -2.79 21.79
CA ASP A 155 11.68 -2.21 21.13
C ASP A 155 11.29 -2.95 19.84
N GLU A 156 12.26 -3.52 19.10
CA GLU A 156 12.02 -4.27 17.86
C GLU A 156 11.41 -5.64 18.15
N VAL A 157 11.87 -6.28 19.23
CA VAL A 157 11.31 -7.54 19.76
C VAL A 157 9.86 -7.36 20.19
N ARG A 158 9.56 -6.30 20.95
CA ARG A 158 8.19 -5.94 21.32
C ARG A 158 7.33 -5.71 20.09
N GLU A 159 7.86 -5.02 19.08
CA GLU A 159 7.13 -4.69 17.87
C GLU A 159 6.72 -5.93 17.06
N HIS A 160 7.60 -6.93 16.91
CA HIS A 160 7.25 -8.20 16.26
C HIS A 160 6.17 -8.97 17.02
N ILE A 161 6.22 -9.02 18.35
CA ILE A 161 5.19 -9.66 19.17
C ILE A 161 3.83 -8.94 19.02
N TYR A 162 3.83 -7.59 18.99
CA TYR A 162 2.61 -6.81 18.80
C TYR A 162 2.05 -6.90 17.37
N ALA A 163 2.91 -6.88 16.35
CA ALA A 163 2.51 -7.02 14.95
C ALA A 163 1.90 -8.39 14.67
N ALA A 164 2.36 -9.42 15.37
CA ALA A 164 1.85 -10.77 15.23
C ALA A 164 0.48 -10.97 15.91
N GLY A 165 0.17 -10.24 16.99
CA GLY A 165 -1.14 -10.24 17.65
C GLY A 165 -2.23 -9.49 16.88
N VAL A 166 -1.87 -8.61 15.94
CA VAL A 166 -2.81 -7.84 15.12
C VAL A 166 -2.91 -8.50 13.74
N VAL A 167 -3.81 -9.48 13.62
CA VAL A 167 -4.36 -10.04 12.37
C VAL A 167 -3.36 -10.13 11.20
N GLY A 168 -2.59 -11.21 11.17
CA GLY A 168 -2.12 -11.81 9.91
C GLY A 168 -1.07 -11.03 9.11
N GLY A 169 -0.05 -10.47 9.75
CA GLY A 169 1.26 -10.16 9.14
C GLY A 169 1.30 -9.13 8.00
N SER A 170 0.15 -8.61 7.55
CA SER A 170 0.11 -7.73 6.38
C SER A 170 -0.01 -6.27 6.80
N ARG A 171 1.17 -5.63 6.94
CA ARG A 171 1.44 -4.22 7.28
C ARG A 171 1.42 -3.93 8.77
N SER A 172 2.62 -3.84 9.35
CA SER A 172 2.80 -3.33 10.70
C SER A 172 2.14 -1.95 10.83
N ALA A 173 1.48 -1.71 11.97
CA ALA A 173 0.84 -0.41 12.26
C ALA A 173 1.83 0.75 12.08
N ARG A 174 3.12 0.51 12.30
CA ARG A 174 4.21 1.46 12.08
C ARG A 174 4.38 1.84 10.61
N SER A 175 4.34 0.89 9.68
CA SER A 175 4.37 1.18 8.24
C SER A 175 3.19 2.06 7.81
N ALA A 176 1.99 1.80 8.34
CA ALA A 176 0.83 2.65 8.11
C ALA A 176 1.02 4.06 8.72
N ILE A 177 1.54 4.15 9.94
CA ILE A 177 1.86 5.43 10.60
C ILE A 177 2.91 6.22 9.81
N ASP A 178 3.96 5.56 9.30
CA ASP A 178 5.03 6.21 8.55
C ASP A 178 4.57 6.67 7.17
N ALA A 179 3.71 5.89 6.50
CA ALA A 179 3.02 6.32 5.28
C ALA A 179 2.15 7.56 5.52
N LEU A 180 1.37 7.58 6.62
CA LEU A 180 0.57 8.74 7.01
C LEU A 180 1.44 9.96 7.34
N ARG A 181 2.57 9.77 8.02
CA ARG A 181 3.53 10.85 8.30
C ARG A 181 4.17 11.38 7.02
N ALA A 182 4.52 10.51 6.08
CA ALA A 182 5.05 10.91 4.78
C ALA A 182 4.02 11.75 4.00
N ARG A 183 2.77 11.28 3.93
CA ARG A 183 1.68 12.02 3.28
C ARG A 183 1.41 13.36 3.95
N ARG A 184 1.46 13.42 5.29
CA ARG A 184 1.36 14.68 6.04
C ARG A 184 2.48 15.65 5.68
N ARG A 185 3.72 15.18 5.55
CA ARG A 185 4.87 16.03 5.15
C ARG A 185 4.72 16.54 3.72
N GLU A 186 4.23 15.72 2.80
CA GLU A 186 3.98 16.13 1.41
C GLU A 186 2.92 17.23 1.31
N LEU A 187 1.81 17.10 2.05
CA LEU A 187 0.71 18.07 2.00
C LEU A 187 1.00 19.33 2.82
N LEU A 188 1.54 19.16 4.03
CA LEU A 188 1.68 20.19 5.06
C LEU A 188 3.15 20.53 5.40
N GLY A 189 4.10 20.13 4.56
CA GLY A 189 5.54 20.33 4.79
C GLY A 189 5.92 21.81 4.89
N PRO A 190 6.64 22.24 5.95
CA PRO A 190 6.78 23.65 6.33
C PRO A 190 7.35 24.57 5.25
N ARG A 191 8.17 24.03 4.34
CA ARG A 191 8.82 24.79 3.26
C ARG A 191 8.24 24.55 1.86
N SER A 192 7.72 23.36 1.57
CA SER A 192 7.31 22.91 0.22
C SER A 192 6.08 22.00 0.23
N GLY A 193 5.16 22.18 1.18
CA GLY A 193 3.91 21.41 1.21
C GLY A 193 2.98 21.82 0.07
N ARG A 194 2.34 20.84 -0.59
CA ARG A 194 1.47 21.08 -1.76
C ARG A 194 0.38 22.12 -1.51
N ILE A 195 -0.16 22.19 -0.29
CA ILE A 195 -1.21 23.16 0.07
C ILE A 195 -0.67 24.60 0.07
N ARG A 196 0.60 24.81 0.44
CA ARG A 196 1.24 26.13 0.39
C ARG A 196 1.53 26.56 -1.04
N GLU A 197 1.94 25.63 -1.89
CA GLU A 197 2.13 25.91 -3.32
C GLU A 197 0.83 26.38 -3.97
N LEU A 198 -0.27 25.65 -3.73
CA LEU A 198 -1.59 26.02 -4.22
C LEU A 198 -2.06 27.38 -3.69
N HIS A 199 -1.80 27.70 -2.42
CA HIS A 199 -2.10 29.05 -1.89
C HIS A 199 -1.31 30.14 -2.63
N ARG A 200 -0.01 29.95 -2.87
CA ARG A 200 0.81 30.93 -3.63
C ARG A 200 0.36 31.06 -5.09
N GLU A 201 -0.15 29.99 -5.69
CA GLU A 201 -0.75 30.05 -7.03
C GLU A 201 -2.06 30.84 -7.02
N LEU A 202 -2.92 30.59 -6.02
CA LEU A 202 -4.17 31.32 -5.85
C LEU A 202 -3.92 32.82 -5.67
N GLU A 203 -2.99 33.21 -4.77
CA GLU A 203 -2.63 34.61 -4.54
C GLU A 203 -2.17 35.30 -5.84
N ARG A 204 -1.33 34.63 -6.64
CA ARG A 204 -0.86 35.15 -7.95
C ARG A 204 -2.01 35.31 -8.94
N CYS A 205 -2.94 34.36 -8.99
CA CYS A 205 -4.12 34.45 -9.83
C CYS A 205 -5.03 35.61 -9.39
N GLU A 206 -5.23 35.80 -8.09
CA GLU A 206 -6.02 36.90 -7.55
C GLU A 206 -5.39 38.27 -7.82
N GLU A 207 -4.07 38.39 -7.72
CA GLU A 207 -3.35 39.62 -8.09
C GLU A 207 -3.50 39.95 -9.58
N SER A 208 -3.32 38.94 -10.43
CA SER A 208 -3.49 39.10 -11.88
C SER A 208 -4.92 39.51 -12.25
N LEU A 209 -5.92 38.91 -11.59
CA LEU A 209 -7.33 39.26 -11.76
C LEU A 209 -7.59 40.71 -11.30
N ARG A 210 -7.05 41.11 -10.15
CA ARG A 210 -7.17 42.49 -9.63
C ARG A 210 -6.58 43.50 -10.61
N ALA A 211 -5.40 43.22 -11.19
CA ALA A 211 -4.77 44.07 -12.18
C ALA A 211 -5.62 44.20 -13.45
N ALA A 212 -6.10 43.08 -14.00
CA ALA A 212 -6.94 43.06 -15.20
C ALA A 212 -8.26 43.82 -14.99
N VAL A 213 -8.89 43.69 -13.82
CA VAL A 213 -10.11 44.44 -13.47
C VAL A 213 -9.83 45.93 -13.36
N ALA A 214 -8.69 46.33 -12.79
CA ALA A 214 -8.30 47.74 -12.70
C ALA A 214 -8.09 48.35 -14.11
N GLU A 215 -7.41 47.63 -15.00
CA GLU A 215 -7.21 48.06 -16.39
C GLU A 215 -8.55 48.17 -17.15
N ALA A 216 -9.43 47.18 -16.98
CA ALA A 216 -10.76 47.18 -17.60
C ALA A 216 -11.62 48.37 -17.16
N ARG A 217 -11.44 48.87 -15.92
CA ARG A 217 -12.14 50.06 -15.41
C ARG A 217 -11.72 51.35 -16.09
N GLU A 218 -10.50 51.44 -16.61
CA GLU A 218 -10.02 52.63 -17.35
C GLU A 218 -10.47 52.65 -18.81
N LEU A 219 -10.89 51.51 -19.38
CA LEU A 219 -11.32 51.39 -20.78
C LEU A 219 -12.42 52.38 -21.20
N PRO A 220 -13.49 52.63 -20.42
CA PRO A 220 -14.51 53.61 -20.79
C PRO A 220 -13.94 55.02 -20.92
N ARG A 221 -13.06 55.43 -19.99
CA ARG A 221 -12.41 56.75 -20.01
C ARG A 221 -11.50 56.90 -21.22
N LEU A 222 -10.67 55.88 -21.50
CA LEU A 222 -9.80 55.88 -22.67
C LEU A 222 -10.60 55.90 -23.97
N ARG A 223 -11.69 55.14 -24.06
CA ARG A 223 -12.61 55.17 -25.22
C ARG A 223 -13.22 56.55 -25.43
N GLU A 224 -13.63 57.21 -24.35
CA GLU A 224 -14.16 58.56 -24.45
C GLU A 224 -13.10 59.55 -24.91
N ARG A 225 -11.87 59.46 -24.36
CA ARG A 225 -10.75 60.29 -24.81
C ARG A 225 -10.44 60.08 -26.29
N VAL A 226 -10.48 58.84 -26.79
CA VAL A 226 -10.33 58.55 -28.22
C VAL A 226 -11.44 59.21 -29.05
N ARG A 227 -12.69 59.19 -28.59
CA ARG A 227 -13.81 59.86 -29.27
C ARG A 227 -13.64 61.38 -29.31
N GLU A 228 -13.27 61.99 -28.18
CA GLU A 228 -12.97 63.42 -28.08
C GLU A 228 -11.88 63.84 -29.06
N LEU A 229 -10.75 63.13 -29.05
CA LEU A 229 -9.62 63.40 -29.94
C LEU A 229 -10.01 63.21 -31.41
N ALA A 230 -10.76 62.17 -31.73
CA ALA A 230 -11.24 61.94 -33.09
C ALA A 230 -12.18 63.07 -33.56
N ALA A 231 -13.03 63.61 -32.67
CA ALA A 231 -13.87 64.76 -32.97
C ALA A 231 -13.05 66.03 -33.19
N ALA A 232 -12.03 66.26 -32.35
CA ALA A 232 -11.13 67.40 -32.49
C ALA A 232 -10.35 67.37 -33.82
N VAL A 233 -9.85 66.20 -34.23
CA VAL A 233 -9.19 66.02 -35.53
C VAL A 233 -10.14 66.36 -36.68
N ARG A 234 -11.37 65.83 -36.67
CA ARG A 234 -12.38 66.15 -37.71
C ARG A 234 -12.65 67.66 -37.79
N ALA A 235 -12.83 68.32 -36.66
CA ALA A 235 -13.06 69.77 -36.62
C ALA A 235 -11.86 70.57 -37.16
N ALA A 236 -10.64 70.15 -36.84
CA ALA A 236 -9.42 70.77 -37.36
C ALA A 236 -9.29 70.59 -38.88
N ASP A 237 -9.61 69.41 -39.41
CA ASP A 237 -9.61 69.12 -40.84
C ASP A 237 -10.65 69.95 -41.61
N GLU A 238 -11.84 70.12 -41.04
CA GLU A 238 -12.89 70.95 -41.62
C GLU A 238 -12.47 72.42 -41.65
N ARG A 239 -11.92 72.93 -40.55
CA ARG A 239 -11.39 74.30 -40.48
C ARG A 239 -10.26 74.53 -41.47
N ARG A 240 -9.34 73.56 -41.62
CA ARG A 240 -8.28 73.60 -42.62
C ARG A 240 -8.85 73.66 -44.03
N SER A 241 -9.87 72.87 -44.32
CA SER A 241 -10.54 72.86 -45.63
C SER A 241 -11.20 74.21 -45.94
N GLN A 242 -11.91 74.80 -44.97
CA GLN A 242 -12.52 76.13 -45.12
C GLN A 242 -11.48 77.22 -45.38
N LEU A 243 -10.37 77.20 -44.63
CA LEU A 243 -9.26 78.15 -44.83
C LEU A 243 -8.58 77.96 -46.18
N THR A 244 -8.46 76.72 -46.66
CA THR A 244 -7.92 76.40 -47.99
C THR A 244 -8.80 76.99 -49.08
N VAL A 245 -10.12 76.76 -49.02
CA VAL A 245 -11.08 77.33 -49.98
C VAL A 245 -11.03 78.86 -49.97
N ARG A 246 -11.00 79.48 -48.78
CA ARG A 246 -10.90 80.94 -48.66
C ARG A 246 -9.60 81.47 -49.23
N ARG A 247 -8.47 80.82 -48.96
CA ARG A 247 -7.17 81.15 -49.57
C ARG A 247 -7.27 81.10 -51.10
N ASP A 248 -7.79 80.01 -51.65
CA ASP A 248 -7.86 79.82 -53.11
C ASP A 248 -8.77 80.87 -53.78
N HIS A 249 -9.86 81.26 -53.12
CA HIS A 249 -10.70 82.36 -53.59
C HIS A 249 -9.96 83.71 -53.59
N LEU A 250 -9.23 84.03 -52.52
CA LEU A 250 -8.44 85.26 -52.43
C LEU A 250 -7.31 85.28 -53.47
N VAL A 251 -6.64 84.14 -53.68
CA VAL A 251 -5.62 84.01 -54.74
C VAL A 251 -6.23 84.28 -56.12
N LYS A 252 -7.39 83.70 -56.44
CA LYS A 252 -8.09 83.98 -57.71
C LYS A 252 -8.44 85.46 -57.88
N LEU A 253 -8.87 86.14 -56.82
CA LEU A 253 -9.17 87.58 -56.87
C LEU A 253 -7.92 88.42 -57.11
N ILE A 254 -6.79 88.04 -56.50
CA ILE A 254 -5.49 88.69 -56.75
C ILE A 254 -5.07 88.47 -58.20
N ASP A 255 -5.20 87.26 -58.73
CA ASP A 255 -4.79 86.92 -60.09
C ASP A 255 -5.64 87.60 -61.17
N THR A 256 -6.94 87.82 -60.91
CA THR A 256 -7.84 88.52 -61.86
C THR A 256 -7.84 90.05 -61.71
N TRP A 257 -7.23 90.58 -60.65
CA TRP A 257 -7.15 92.02 -60.38
C TRP A 257 -6.48 92.82 -61.52
N PRO A 258 -5.35 92.40 -62.12
CA PRO A 258 -4.73 93.12 -63.23
C PRO A 258 -5.64 93.22 -64.47
N LEU A 259 -6.35 92.13 -64.79
CA LEU A 259 -7.30 92.10 -65.92
C LEU A 259 -8.49 93.04 -65.72
N TRP A 260 -8.93 93.24 -64.47
CA TRP A 260 -9.98 94.19 -64.14
C TRP A 260 -9.50 95.65 -64.20
N VAL A 261 -8.24 95.90 -63.81
CA VAL A 261 -7.62 97.23 -63.87
C VAL A 261 -7.34 97.67 -65.30
N GLU A 262 -7.01 96.75 -66.22
CA GLU A 262 -6.81 97.05 -67.65
C GLU A 262 -8.11 97.22 -68.44
N ALA A 263 -9.24 96.68 -67.96
CA ALA A 263 -10.55 96.78 -68.61
C ALA A 263 -11.34 98.05 -68.25
N ARG A 264 -10.71 99.02 -67.56
CA ARG A 264 -11.32 100.26 -67.05
C ARG A 264 -10.61 101.49 -67.61
#